data_AF-K0K6C8-F1
#
_entry.id   AF-K0K6C8-F1
#
_cell.length_a   1.000
_cell.length_b   1.000
_cell.length_c   1.000
_cell.angle_alpha   90.00
_cell.angle_beta   90.00
_cell.angle_gamma   90.00
#
_symmetry.space_group_name_H-M   'P 1'
#
loop_
_entity.id
_entity.type
_entity.pdbx_description
1 polymer ?
#
loop_
_entity_poly.entity_id
_entity_poly.type
_entity_poly.pdbx_seq_one_letter_code
_entity_poly.pdbx_strand_id
1 'polypeptide(L)'
;MTPRTFRLCRTGTTVVHMNRSSLISLAVSTGLGIALVADGDDDWTGFGTWGLAACALAYLVIGLCRGFSRRPAVLAAQAAGVLVFGALAGTALLLDPDVGRYVVAAGWLAHAAWDLVHYRANLVVPRWYALGCVVVDAFVGVSLAW
;
A
#
# COMPACT_ATOMS: atom_id res chain seq x y z
N MET A 1 -9.99 -55.18 -1.45
CA MET A 1 -8.88 -54.21 -1.42
C MET A 1 -9.46 -52.81 -1.52
N THR A 2 -9.48 -52.07 -0.41
CA THR A 2 -9.88 -50.66 -0.35
C THR A 2 -8.75 -49.92 0.36
N PRO A 3 -8.06 -48.97 -0.29
CA PRO A 3 -7.06 -48.17 0.40
C PRO A 3 -7.80 -47.14 1.26
N ARG A 4 -7.63 -47.25 2.59
CA ARG A 4 -8.02 -46.23 3.55
C ARG A 4 -7.23 -44.96 3.26
N THR A 5 -7.94 -43.88 2.95
CA THR A 5 -7.37 -42.54 2.83
C THR A 5 -6.87 -42.07 4.19
N PHE A 6 -5.56 -41.92 4.31
CA PHE A 6 -4.91 -41.34 5.47
C PHE A 6 -5.19 -39.83 5.46
N ARG A 7 -6.13 -39.38 6.30
CA ARG A 7 -6.44 -37.97 6.48
C ARG A 7 -5.36 -37.36 7.38
N LEU A 8 -4.33 -36.77 6.77
CA LEU A 8 -3.32 -35.99 7.49
C LEU A 8 -3.96 -34.70 8.05
N CYS A 9 -3.83 -34.56 9.36
CA CYS A 9 -4.16 -33.38 10.15
C CYS A 9 -3.44 -32.16 9.55
N ARG A 10 -4.18 -31.13 9.12
CA ARG A 10 -3.64 -29.89 8.57
C ARG A 10 -3.15 -29.01 9.71
N THR A 11 -1.93 -29.23 10.17
CA THR A 11 -1.26 -28.35 11.13
C THR A 11 -1.02 -26.99 10.45
N GLY A 12 -1.55 -25.93 11.07
CA GLY A 12 -1.67 -24.59 10.50
C GLY A 12 -0.37 -23.80 10.46
N THR A 13 0.43 -24.05 9.43
CA THR A 13 1.40 -23.06 8.91
C THR A 13 0.98 -22.70 7.50
N THR A 14 0.23 -21.61 7.35
CA THR A 14 0.05 -20.97 6.03
C THR A 14 1.40 -20.40 5.62
N VAL A 15 2.23 -21.22 4.98
CA VAL A 15 3.38 -20.73 4.24
C VAL A 15 2.83 -19.82 3.15
N VAL A 16 3.04 -18.50 3.28
CA VAL A 16 2.67 -17.54 2.24
C VAL A 16 3.60 -17.79 1.07
N HIS A 17 3.10 -18.48 0.05
CA HIS A 17 3.89 -18.75 -1.14
C HIS A 17 3.99 -17.45 -1.97
N MET A 18 5.11 -16.73 -1.84
CA MET A 18 5.44 -15.63 -2.75
C MET A 18 5.92 -16.19 -4.10
N ASN A 19 5.48 -15.56 -5.19
CA ASN A 19 6.03 -15.84 -6.52
C ASN A 19 7.33 -15.05 -6.72
N ARG A 20 8.12 -15.45 -7.73
CA ARG A 20 9.42 -14.81 -8.06
C ARG A 20 9.28 -13.29 -8.28
N SER A 21 8.20 -12.84 -8.91
CA SER A 21 7.94 -11.40 -9.14
C SER A 21 7.69 -10.63 -7.84
N SER A 22 7.04 -11.25 -6.85
CA SER A 22 6.80 -10.65 -5.53
C SER A 22 8.09 -10.58 -4.72
N LEU A 23 8.96 -11.58 -4.83
CA LEU A 23 10.29 -11.55 -4.21
C LEU A 23 11.17 -10.45 -4.81
N ILE A 24 11.17 -10.32 -6.13
CA ILE A 24 11.89 -9.25 -6.82
C ILE A 24 11.33 -7.89 -6.40
N SER A 25 10.00 -7.74 -6.41
CA SER A 25 9.37 -6.49 -5.98
C SER A 25 9.71 -6.13 -4.54
N LEU A 26 9.71 -7.09 -3.63
CA LEU A 26 10.10 -6.87 -2.23
C LEU A 26 11.54 -6.37 -2.14
N ALA A 27 12.48 -7.02 -2.83
CA ALA A 27 13.89 -6.62 -2.81
C ALA A 27 14.09 -5.21 -3.40
N VAL A 28 13.47 -4.92 -4.55
CA VAL A 28 13.57 -3.60 -5.21
C VAL A 28 12.92 -2.51 -4.36
N SER A 29 11.71 -2.73 -3.86
CA SER A 29 10.98 -1.75 -3.03
C SER A 29 11.65 -1.53 -1.68
N THR A 30 12.31 -2.53 -1.10
CA THR A 30 13.11 -2.35 0.11
C THR A 30 14.31 -1.45 -0.18
N GLY A 31 15.04 -1.70 -1.27
CA GLY A 31 16.16 -0.85 -1.68
C GLY A 31 15.72 0.59 -1.97
N LEU A 32 14.58 0.75 -2.65
CA LEU A 32 13.98 2.07 -2.89
C LEU A 32 13.57 2.76 -1.59
N GLY A 33 12.91 2.05 -0.67
CA GLY A 33 12.53 2.60 0.64
C GLY A 33 13.74 3.08 1.43
N ILE A 34 14.83 2.30 1.47
CA ILE A 34 16.09 2.71 2.11
C ILE A 34 16.65 3.97 1.45
N ALA A 35 16.67 4.03 0.11
CA ALA A 35 17.17 5.20 -0.62
C ALA A 35 16.34 6.46 -0.33
N LEU A 36 15.00 6.35 -0.34
CA LEU A 36 14.11 7.47 -0.03
C LEU A 36 14.30 7.98 1.39
N VAL A 37 14.50 7.09 2.37
CA VAL A 37 14.77 7.49 3.76
C VAL A 37 16.16 8.12 3.90
N ALA A 38 17.15 7.67 3.13
CA ALA A 38 18.51 8.19 3.19
C ALA A 38 18.69 9.54 2.47
N ASP A 39 17.88 9.83 1.46
CA ASP A 39 17.90 11.05 0.65
C ASP A 39 16.92 12.13 1.16
N GLY A 40 16.11 11.82 2.16
CA GLY A 40 15.08 12.73 2.64
C GLY A 40 15.65 13.94 3.39
N ASP A 41 15.56 15.12 2.78
CA ASP A 41 15.95 16.42 3.36
C ASP A 41 14.94 16.96 4.42
N ASP A 42 14.20 16.08 5.11
CA ASP A 42 13.07 16.39 6.02
C ASP A 42 11.86 17.12 5.39
N ASP A 43 11.86 17.39 4.08
CA ASP A 43 10.73 18.02 3.38
C ASP A 43 9.55 17.05 3.18
N TRP A 44 8.66 17.03 4.17
CA TRP A 44 7.42 16.24 4.16
C TRP A 44 6.31 16.83 3.27
N THR A 45 6.44 18.08 2.82
CA THR A 45 5.41 18.78 2.02
C THR A 45 5.46 18.41 0.53
N GLY A 46 6.61 17.94 0.06
CA GLY A 46 6.81 17.43 -1.31
C GLY A 46 6.25 16.03 -1.51
N PHE A 47 7.14 15.05 -1.70
CA PHE A 47 6.76 13.66 -1.98
C PHE A 47 5.93 13.04 -0.85
N GLY A 48 6.22 13.38 0.42
CA GLY A 48 5.45 12.89 1.55
C GLY A 48 3.95 13.23 1.42
N THR A 49 3.61 14.48 1.14
CA THR A 49 2.20 14.89 1.08
C THR A 49 1.55 14.53 -0.27
N TRP A 50 2.18 14.93 -1.37
CA TRP A 50 1.58 14.75 -2.70
C TRP A 50 1.68 13.32 -3.23
N GLY A 51 2.71 12.57 -2.81
CA GLY A 51 2.86 11.16 -3.16
C GLY A 51 1.70 10.31 -2.62
N LEU A 52 1.23 10.60 -1.41
CA LEU A 52 0.07 9.90 -0.81
C LEU A 52 -1.19 10.07 -1.65
N ALA A 53 -1.50 11.31 -2.06
CA ALA A 53 -2.65 11.59 -2.91
C ALA A 53 -2.49 10.98 -4.32
N ALA A 54 -1.28 11.02 -4.87
CA ALA A 54 -0.97 10.45 -6.18
C ALA A 54 -1.12 8.91 -6.20
N CYS A 55 -0.69 8.20 -5.15
CA CYS A 55 -0.87 6.76 -5.00
C CYS A 55 -2.36 6.38 -5.01
N ALA A 56 -3.18 7.07 -4.22
CA ALA A 56 -4.62 6.83 -4.17
C ALA A 56 -5.29 7.06 -5.54
N LEU A 57 -4.91 8.13 -6.24
CA LEU A 57 -5.42 8.43 -7.58
C LEU A 57 -4.99 7.37 -8.60
N ALA A 58 -3.74 6.89 -8.53
CA ALA A 58 -3.23 5.86 -9.42
C ALA A 58 -4.05 4.57 -9.32
N TYR A 59 -4.43 4.15 -8.11
CA TYR A 59 -5.28 2.98 -7.91
C TYR A 59 -6.67 3.14 -8.56
N LEU A 60 -7.29 4.31 -8.45
CA LEU A 60 -8.56 4.60 -9.11
C LEU A 60 -8.42 4.52 -10.64
N VAL A 61 -7.39 5.17 -11.20
CA VAL A 61 -7.12 5.15 -12.64
C VAL A 61 -6.85 3.72 -13.14
N ILE A 62 -6.02 2.96 -12.45
CA ILE A 62 -5.73 1.56 -12.79
C ILE A 62 -7.01 0.71 -12.72
N GLY A 63 -7.84 0.91 -11.70
CA GLY A 63 -9.14 0.24 -11.57
C GLY A 63 -10.03 0.50 -12.78
N LEU A 64 -10.14 1.76 -13.21
CA LEU A 64 -10.89 2.16 -14.40
C LEU A 64 -10.32 1.50 -15.67
N CYS A 65 -9.01 1.58 -15.88
CA CYS A 65 -8.33 0.99 -17.04
C CYS A 65 -8.48 -0.54 -17.13
N ARG A 66 -8.54 -1.23 -15.99
CA ARG A 66 -8.68 -2.70 -15.92
C ARG A 66 -10.13 -3.17 -15.96
N GLY A 67 -11.08 -2.26 -16.21
CA GLY A 67 -12.48 -2.59 -16.39
C GLY A 67 -13.25 -2.85 -15.08
N PHE A 68 -12.74 -2.40 -13.94
CA PHE A 68 -13.49 -2.45 -12.68
C PHE A 68 -14.70 -1.52 -12.66
N SER A 69 -14.96 -0.75 -13.72
CA SER A 69 -16.19 0.00 -13.95
C SER A 69 -17.47 -0.85 -13.90
N ARG A 70 -17.35 -2.16 -14.14
CA ARG A 70 -18.47 -3.10 -13.98
C ARG A 70 -18.62 -3.64 -12.56
N ARG A 71 -17.76 -3.21 -11.63
CA ARG A 71 -17.75 -3.58 -10.20
C ARG A 71 -17.85 -2.32 -9.34
N PRO A 72 -19.07 -1.75 -9.18
CA PRO A 72 -19.26 -0.43 -8.58
C PRO A 72 -18.72 -0.35 -7.14
N ALA A 73 -18.80 -1.42 -6.36
CA ALA A 73 -18.24 -1.46 -5.01
C ALA A 73 -16.72 -1.27 -4.97
N VAL A 74 -15.99 -1.81 -5.96
CA VAL A 74 -14.52 -1.66 -6.03
C VAL A 74 -14.14 -0.24 -6.43
N LEU A 75 -14.85 0.36 -7.39
CA LEU A 75 -14.64 1.76 -7.75
C LEU A 75 -15.02 2.71 -6.62
N ALA A 76 -16.13 2.45 -5.92
CA ALA A 76 -16.54 3.25 -4.76
C ALA A 76 -15.46 3.20 -3.66
N ALA A 77 -14.84 2.03 -3.43
CA ALA A 77 -13.72 1.92 -2.51
C ALA A 77 -12.51 2.75 -2.98
N GLN A 78 -12.15 2.74 -4.27
CA GLN A 78 -11.04 3.56 -4.77
C GLN A 78 -11.35 5.06 -4.69
N ALA A 79 -12.57 5.47 -5.02
CA ALA A 79 -13.00 6.86 -4.88
C ALA A 79 -12.96 7.30 -3.41
N ALA A 80 -13.42 6.45 -2.49
CA ALA A 80 -13.30 6.68 -1.06
C ALA A 80 -11.83 6.79 -0.62
N GLY A 81 -10.95 5.95 -1.15
CA GLY A 81 -9.50 6.05 -0.94
C GLY A 81 -8.96 7.42 -1.37
N VAL A 82 -9.24 7.86 -2.60
CA VAL A 82 -8.83 9.20 -3.09
C VAL A 82 -9.32 10.30 -2.17
N LEU A 83 -10.58 10.25 -1.73
CA LEU A 83 -11.13 11.26 -0.83
C LEU A 83 -10.45 11.25 0.54
N VAL A 84 -10.28 10.07 1.16
CA VAL A 84 -9.67 9.94 2.48
C VAL A 84 -8.20 10.35 2.46
N PHE A 85 -7.41 9.82 1.54
CA PHE A 85 -5.98 10.11 1.46
C PHE A 85 -5.70 11.54 0.97
N GLY A 86 -6.50 12.04 0.03
CA GLY A 86 -6.45 13.44 -0.39
C GLY A 86 -6.83 14.41 0.74
N ALA A 87 -7.85 14.07 1.54
CA ALA A 87 -8.21 14.86 2.71
C ALA A 87 -7.13 14.85 3.79
N LEU A 88 -6.49 13.70 4.06
CA LEU A 88 -5.35 13.63 4.99
C LEU A 88 -4.19 14.49 4.54
N ALA A 89 -3.81 14.39 3.26
CA ALA A 89 -2.75 15.22 2.66
C ALA A 89 -3.09 16.72 2.75
N GLY A 90 -4.32 17.11 2.38
CA GLY A 90 -4.76 18.50 2.45
C GLY A 90 -4.84 19.03 3.89
N THR A 91 -5.34 18.23 4.82
CA THR A 91 -5.45 18.61 6.24
C THR A 91 -4.08 18.81 6.85
N ALA A 92 -3.10 17.97 6.53
CA ALA A 92 -1.73 18.12 7.03
C ALA A 92 -1.11 19.47 6.67
N LEU A 93 -1.39 20.00 5.48
CA LEU A 93 -0.90 21.32 5.02
C LEU A 93 -1.57 22.50 5.72
N LEU A 94 -2.69 22.28 6.41
CA LEU A 94 -3.41 23.31 7.17
C LEU A 94 -3.06 23.32 8.66
N LEU A 95 -2.31 22.31 9.12
CA LEU A 95 -1.89 22.17 10.50
C LEU A 95 -0.51 22.79 10.72
N ASP A 96 -0.16 22.99 11.99
CA ASP A 96 1.21 23.30 12.38
C ASP A 96 2.18 22.26 11.79
N PRO A 97 3.35 22.66 11.26
CA PRO A 97 4.22 21.74 10.53
C PRO A 97 4.63 20.49 11.31
N ASP A 98 4.89 20.64 12.61
CA ASP A 98 5.24 19.53 13.49
C ASP A 98 4.11 18.51 13.60
N VAL A 99 2.85 18.96 13.58
CA VAL A 99 1.67 18.08 13.62
C VAL A 99 1.37 17.52 12.23
N GLY A 100 1.47 18.36 11.20
CA GLY A 100 1.26 18.01 9.80
C GLY A 100 2.11 16.81 9.37
N ARG A 101 3.39 16.79 9.74
CA ARG A 101 4.29 15.65 9.43
C ARG A 101 3.73 14.32 9.94
N TYR A 102 3.18 14.29 11.15
CA TYR A 102 2.63 13.06 11.76
C TYR A 102 1.30 12.65 11.12
N VAL A 103 0.52 13.61 10.63
CA VAL A 103 -0.70 13.31 9.86
C VAL A 103 -0.35 12.66 8.52
N VAL A 104 0.69 13.17 7.83
CA VAL A 104 1.20 12.56 6.60
C VAL A 104 1.78 11.16 6.88
N ALA A 105 2.56 11.01 7.95
CA ALA A 105 3.08 9.72 8.40
C ALA A 105 1.96 8.70 8.62
N ALA A 106 0.92 9.08 9.36
CA ALA A 106 -0.25 8.23 9.58
C ALA A 106 -0.99 7.91 8.27
N GLY A 107 -1.06 8.86 7.34
CA GLY A 107 -1.64 8.67 6.01
C GLY A 107 -0.91 7.59 5.20
N TRP A 108 0.43 7.62 5.17
CA TRP A 108 1.23 6.59 4.50
C TRP A 108 1.07 5.21 5.15
N LEU A 109 1.06 5.12 6.48
CA LEU A 109 0.84 3.84 7.16
C LEU A 109 -0.57 3.30 6.91
N ALA A 110 -1.57 4.18 6.85
CA ALA A 110 -2.93 3.80 6.47
C ALA A 110 -3.01 3.34 5.01
N HIS A 111 -2.25 3.96 4.10
CA HIS A 111 -2.15 3.53 2.71
C HIS A 111 -1.44 2.18 2.58
N ALA A 112 -0.36 1.94 3.33
CA ALA A 112 0.28 0.63 3.40
C ALA A 112 -0.72 -0.47 3.84
N ALA A 113 -1.59 -0.16 4.81
CA ALA A 113 -2.67 -1.08 5.21
C ALA A 113 -3.70 -1.30 4.09
N TRP A 114 -4.05 -0.26 3.34
CA TRP A 114 -4.92 -0.32 2.16
C TRP A 114 -4.32 -1.21 1.07
N ASP A 115 -3.03 -1.08 0.79
CA ASP A 115 -2.30 -1.93 -0.16
C ASP A 115 -2.23 -3.38 0.31
N LEU A 116 -2.10 -3.63 1.61
CA LEU A 116 -2.15 -4.98 2.15
C LEU A 116 -3.53 -5.62 1.91
N VAL A 117 -4.61 -4.86 2.02
CA VAL A 117 -5.96 -5.33 1.64
C VAL A 117 -6.01 -5.71 0.16
N HIS A 118 -5.45 -4.88 -0.73
CA HIS A 118 -5.39 -5.15 -2.18
C HIS A 118 -4.51 -6.36 -2.50
N TYR A 119 -3.37 -6.49 -1.84
CA TYR A 119 -2.49 -7.64 -1.91
C TYR A 119 -3.24 -8.92 -1.54
N ARG A 120 -4.00 -8.91 -0.43
CA ARG A 120 -4.77 -10.08 0.02
C ARG A 120 -5.94 -10.39 -0.90
N ALA A 121 -6.67 -9.38 -1.34
CA ALA A 121 -7.84 -9.52 -2.22
C ALA A 121 -7.46 -9.88 -3.67
N ASN A 122 -6.23 -9.59 -4.10
CA ASN A 122 -5.77 -9.74 -5.48
C ASN A 122 -6.67 -8.99 -6.48
N LEU A 123 -7.03 -7.75 -6.14
CA LEU A 123 -7.90 -6.89 -6.94
C LEU A 123 -7.17 -5.59 -7.30
N VAL A 124 -7.63 -4.94 -8.37
CA VAL A 124 -7.12 -3.68 -8.91
C VAL A 124 -5.70 -3.79 -9.48
N VAL A 125 -4.70 -4.10 -8.66
CA VAL A 125 -3.29 -4.22 -9.06
C VAL A 125 -2.77 -5.65 -8.91
N PRO A 126 -1.69 -6.04 -9.61
CA PRO A 126 -1.01 -7.30 -9.36
C PRO A 126 -0.43 -7.38 -7.93
N ARG A 127 -0.36 -8.59 -7.36
CA ARG A 127 0.16 -8.80 -5.99
C ARG A 127 1.56 -8.24 -5.76
N TRP A 128 2.46 -8.37 -6.74
CA TRP A 128 3.82 -7.86 -6.60
C TRP A 128 3.82 -6.34 -6.44
N TYR A 129 2.95 -5.64 -7.19
CA TYR A 129 2.83 -4.19 -7.15
C TYR A 129 2.31 -3.72 -5.79
N ALA A 130 1.20 -4.30 -5.33
CA ALA A 130 0.66 -3.99 -4.00
C ALA A 130 1.68 -4.26 -2.89
N LEU A 131 2.43 -5.37 -2.98
CA LEU A 131 3.47 -5.69 -2.00
C LEU A 131 4.61 -4.66 -2.02
N GLY A 132 5.00 -4.18 -3.19
CA GLY A 132 6.00 -3.12 -3.32
C GLY A 132 5.54 -1.82 -2.67
N CYS A 133 4.29 -1.42 -2.89
CA CYS A 133 3.70 -0.23 -2.28
C CYS A 133 3.62 -0.35 -0.75
N VAL A 134 3.14 -1.48 -0.20
CA VAL A 134 3.15 -1.73 1.26
C VAL A 134 4.51 -1.43 1.88
N VAL A 135 5.59 -1.86 1.22
CA VAL A 135 6.96 -1.68 1.73
C VAL A 135 7.37 -0.22 1.67
N VAL A 136 7.25 0.42 0.50
CA VAL A 136 7.64 1.83 0.32
C VAL A 136 6.84 2.74 1.24
N ASP A 137 5.53 2.55 1.30
CA ASP A 137 4.62 3.35 2.12
C ASP A 137 4.93 3.20 3.61
N ALA A 138 5.30 2.00 4.07
CA ALA A 138 5.76 1.79 5.43
C ALA A 138 7.07 2.56 5.68
N PHE A 139 8.06 2.47 4.80
CA PHE A 139 9.32 3.21 4.98
C PHE A 139 9.09 4.72 5.08
N VAL A 140 8.31 5.30 4.16
CA VAL A 140 7.99 6.74 4.16
C VAL A 140 7.18 7.13 5.40
N GLY A 141 6.17 6.32 5.75
CA GLY A 141 5.33 6.60 6.91
C GLY A 141 6.11 6.58 8.22
N VAL A 142 7.00 5.60 8.42
CA VAL A 142 7.79 5.56 9.64
C VAL A 142 8.91 6.63 9.61
N SER A 143 9.49 6.96 8.44
CA SER A 143 10.52 8.01 8.36
C SER A 143 10.04 9.40 8.72
N LEU A 144 8.77 9.70 8.47
CA LEU A 144 8.15 10.95 8.89
C LEU A 144 7.75 10.96 10.37
N ALA A 145 7.75 9.79 11.03
CA ALA A 145 7.30 9.63 12.40
C ALA A 145 8.43 9.66 13.45
N TRP A 146 9.71 9.69 13.03
CA TRP A 146 10.85 9.83 13.93
C TRP A 146 11.56 11.17 13.70
#